data_AF-A0A924JVA1-F1
#
_entry.id   AF-A0A924JVA1-F1
#
_cell.length_a   1.000
_cell.length_b   1.000
_cell.length_c   1.000
_cell.angle_alpha   90.00
_cell.angle_beta   90.00
_cell.angle_gamma   90.00
#
_symmetry.space_group_name_H-M   'P 1'
#
loop_
_entity.id
_entity.type
_entity.pdbx_description
1 polymer ?
#
loop_
_entity_poly.entity_id
_entity_poly.type
_entity_poly.pdbx_seq_one_letter_code
_entity_poly.pdbx_strand_id
1 'polypeptide(L)' 'MSAPNRAVYCALVGGYEKLLEQPAALESSIPFICLTDDPELRSATWDVRLIESEFALDRVRS' A
#
# COMPACT_ATOMS: atom_id res chain seq x y z
N MET A 1 2.57 2.09 -24.74
CA MET A 1 2.19 2.97 -23.61
C MET A 1 3.43 3.15 -22.74
N SER A 2 3.83 4.40 -22.45
CA SER A 2 4.91 4.67 -21.50
C SER A 2 4.42 4.35 -20.08
N ALA A 3 5.26 3.73 -19.25
CA ALA A 3 4.93 3.48 -17.85
C ALA A 3 4.69 4.83 -17.12
N PRO A 4 3.79 4.89 -16.13
CA PRO A 4 3.60 6.08 -15.31
C PRO A 4 4.91 6.43 -14.59
N ASN A 5 5.31 7.71 -14.62
CA ASN A 5 6.57 8.18 -14.03
C ASN A 5 6.39 8.80 -12.63
N ARG A 6 5.17 8.76 -12.08
CA ARG A 6 4.81 9.31 -10.76
C ARG A 6 3.78 8.41 -10.11
N ALA A 7 3.84 8.29 -8.79
CA ALA A 7 2.88 7.59 -7.95
C ALA A 7 2.86 8.22 -6.55
N VAL A 8 1.72 8.12 -5.87
CA VAL A 8 1.63 8.30 -4.42
C VAL A 8 1.64 6.90 -3.81
N TYR A 9 2.47 6.67 -2.80
CA TYR A 9 2.51 5.38 -2.14
C TYR A 9 2.59 5.51 -0.63
N CYS A 10 2.03 4.52 0.06
CA CYS A 10 2.23 4.29 1.47
C CYS A 10 2.55 2.80 1.71
N ALA A 11 3.09 2.51 2.88
CA ALA A 11 3.33 1.15 3.34
C ALA A 11 2.69 1.00 4.72
N LEU A 12 1.76 0.04 4.85
CA LEU A 12 1.13 -0.34 6.11
C LEU A 12 1.52 -1.78 6.43
N VAL A 13 2.40 -1.93 7.41
CA VAL A 13 2.93 -3.23 7.85
C VAL A 13 2.81 -3.39 9.35
N GLY A 14 2.66 -4.63 9.82
CA GLY A 14 2.57 -4.96 11.25
C GLY A 14 1.22 -4.63 11.90
N GLY A 15 0.23 -4.16 11.14
CA GLY A 15 -1.16 -4.00 11.60
C GLY A 15 -1.39 -2.95 12.70
N TYR A 16 -0.46 -2.02 12.91
CA TYR A 16 -0.56 -0.99 13.97
C TYR A 16 -1.51 0.16 13.62
N GLU A 17 -1.67 0.43 12.33
CA GLU A 17 -2.42 1.57 11.81
C GLU A 17 -3.48 1.09 10.81
N LYS A 18 -4.53 1.90 10.62
CA LYS A 18 -5.57 1.65 9.62
C LYS A 18 -5.30 2.48 8.37
N LEU A 19 -5.59 1.92 7.20
CA LEU A 19 -5.52 2.65 5.95
C LEU A 19 -6.58 3.75 5.94
N LEU A 20 -6.17 4.97 5.61
CA LEU A 20 -7.06 6.09 5.36
C LEU A 20 -7.35 6.20 3.87
N GLU A 21 -8.63 6.27 3.51
CA GLU A 21 -9.05 6.48 2.13
C GLU A 21 -8.56 7.84 1.61
N GLN A 22 -8.23 7.90 0.32
CA GLN A 22 -7.79 9.11 -0.36
C GLN A 22 -8.70 9.47 -1.53
N PRO A 23 -9.73 10.32 -1.32
CA PRO A 23 -10.66 10.73 -2.38
C PRO A 23 -9.96 11.33 -3.61
N ALA A 24 -8.80 11.98 -3.44
CA ALA A 24 -8.00 12.52 -4.53
C ALA A 24 -7.56 11.46 -5.56
N ALA A 25 -7.47 10.19 -5.17
CA ALA A 25 -7.16 9.09 -6.08
C ALA A 25 -8.24 8.86 -7.13
N LEU A 26 -9.50 9.21 -6.83
CA LEU A 26 -10.63 9.04 -7.76
C LEU A 26 -10.59 10.06 -8.92
N GLU A 27 -9.93 11.18 -8.70
CA GLU A 27 -9.86 12.30 -9.67
C GLU A 27 -8.47 12.44 -10.32
N SER A 28 -7.47 11.71 -9.81
CA SER A 28 -6.09 11.80 -10.25
C SER A 28 -5.78 10.78 -11.36
N SER A 29 -4.92 11.17 -12.30
CA SER A 29 -4.31 10.26 -13.27
C SER A 29 -3.06 9.56 -12.73
N ILE A 30 -2.64 9.89 -11.51
CA ILE A 30 -1.48 9.31 -10.84
C ILE A 30 -1.93 8.09 -10.02
N PRO A 31 -1.20 6.96 -10.06
CA PRO A 31 -1.50 5.79 -9.23
C PRO A 31 -1.35 6.08 -7.73
N PHE A 32 -2.27 5.54 -6.93
CA PHE A 32 -2.19 5.50 -5.46
C PHE A 32 -2.02 4.05 -5.04
N ILE A 33 -0.87 3.72 -4.46
CA ILE A 33 -0.48 2.33 -4.15
C ILE A 33 -0.28 2.16 -2.65
N CYS A 34 -0.93 1.16 -2.07
CA CYS A 34 -0.71 0.77 -0.68
C CYS A 34 0.02 -0.58 -0.66
N LEU A 35 1.23 -0.60 -0.10
CA LEU A 35 1.97 -1.83 0.14
C LEU A 35 1.61 -2.36 1.52
N THR A 36 1.25 -3.63 1.64
CA THR A 36 0.85 -4.19 2.94
C THR A 36 1.22 -5.66 3.10
N ASP A 37 1.41 -6.10 4.34
CA ASP A 37 1.51 -7.51 4.73
C ASP A 37 0.15 -8.12 5.13
N ASP A 38 -0.93 -7.32 5.14
CA ASP A 38 -2.28 -7.75 5.46
C ASP A 38 -3.05 -8.23 4.21
N PRO A 39 -3.32 -9.54 4.06
CA PRO A 39 -4.04 -10.09 2.91
C PRO A 39 -5.54 -9.76 2.91
N GLU A 40 -6.08 -9.22 4.00
CA GLU A 40 -7.49 -8.86 4.16
C GLU A 40 -7.75 -7.37 3.93
N LEU A 41 -6.70 -6.53 3.88
CA LEU A 41 -6.84 -5.09 3.63
C LEU A 41 -7.46 -4.82 2.25
N ARG A 42 -8.51 -4.01 2.22
CA ARG A 42 -9.19 -3.54 1.00
C ARG A 42 -9.36 -2.03 1.06
N SER A 43 -9.39 -1.39 -0.10
CA SER A 43 -9.59 0.05 -0.22
C SER A 43 -10.39 0.38 -1.47
N ALA A 44 -11.15 1.48 -1.42
CA ALA A 44 -11.85 2.03 -2.58
C ALA A 44 -10.96 3.01 -3.37
N THR A 45 -9.92 3.55 -2.73
CA THR A 45 -9.08 4.63 -3.27
C THR A 45 -7.62 4.22 -3.48
N TRP A 46 -7.18 3.11 -2.91
CA TRP A 46 -5.81 2.60 -3.06
C TRP A 46 -5.75 1.28 -3.83
N ASP A 47 -4.76 1.16 -4.72
CA ASP A 47 -4.31 -0.11 -5.28
C ASP A 47 -3.51 -0.87 -4.21
N VAL A 48 -4.17 -1.81 -3.53
CA VAL A 48 -3.56 -2.59 -2.44
C VAL A 48 -2.73 -3.72 -3.03
N ARG A 49 -1.44 -3.72 -2.70
CA ARG A 49 -0.48 -4.73 -3.14
C ARG A 49 0.10 -5.44 -1.91
N LEU A 50 -0.19 -6.73 -1.83
CA LEU A 50 0.41 -7.60 -0.82
C LEU A 50 1.91 -7.70 -1.10
N ILE A 51 2.72 -7.46 -0.07
CA ILE A 51 4.15 -7.68 -0.09
C ILE A 51 4.49 -8.90 0.77
N GLU A 52 5.37 -9.74 0.25
CA GLU A 52 5.92 -10.86 1.00
C GLU A 52 7.16 -10.38 1.76
N SER A 53 7.32 -10.83 3.00
CA SER A 53 8.58 -10.61 3.70
C SER A 53 9.64 -11.55 3.13
N GLU A 54 10.69 -10.98 2.53
CA GLU A 54 11.87 -11.74 2.07
C GLU A 54 12.53 -12.51 3.22
N PHE A 55 12.31 -12.09 4.47
CA PHE A 55 12.80 -12.77 5.67
C PHE A 55 11.64 -13.02 6.63
N ALA A 56 11.03 -14.21 6.55
CA ALA A 56 9.94 -14.63 7.44
C ALA A 56 10.27 -14.54 8.95
N LEU A 57 11.56 -14.39 9.31
CA LEU A 57 12.07 -14.34 10.67
C LEU A 57 12.55 -12.95 11.14
N ASP A 58 12.41 -11.88 10.34
CA ASP A 58 12.76 -10.51 10.78
C ASP A 58 11.67 -9.94 11.71
N ARG A 59 11.38 -10.69 12.78
CA ARG A 59 10.39 -10.33 13.79
C ARG A 59 11.04 -9.39 14.78
N VAL A 60 10.62 -8.13 14.72
CA VAL A 60 10.68 -7.13 15.80
C VAL A 60 12.11 -6.72 16.18
N ARG A 61 12.54 -5.54 15.72
CA ARG A 61 13.55 -4.81 16.50
C ARG A 61 12.92 -4.47 17.85
N SER A 62 13.46 -5.03 18.93
CA SER A 62 13.03 -4.85 20.31
C SER A 62 13.10 -3.39 20.76
#